data_AF-A0A965FXU0-F1
#
_entry.id   AF-A0A965FXU0-F1
#
_cell.length_a   1.000
_cell.length_b   1.000
_cell.length_c   1.000
_cell.angle_alpha   90.00
_cell.angle_beta   90.00
_cell.angle_gamma   90.00
#
_symmetry.space_group_name_H-M   'P 1'
#
loop_
_entity.id
_entity.type
_entity.pdbx_description
1 polymer ?
#
loop_
_entity_poly.entity_id
_entity_poly.type
_entity_poly.pdbx_seq_one_letter_code
_entity_poly.pdbx_strand_id
1 'polypeptide(L)'
;MGPDIGRVDVSEPASISSGIAARYATAVFELAKDASDLKNLESNVEDLGAALDASAELRDVISSPVYSRDDQANVITAVAKKMKLMPIVSNTLALMAS
;
A
#
# COMPACT_ATOMS: atom_id res chain seq x y z
N MET A 1 3.34 -41.59 -16.40
CA MET A 1 3.68 -40.46 -17.30
C MET A 1 2.86 -39.26 -16.82
N GLY A 2 3.51 -38.30 -16.18
CA GLY A 2 2.91 -37.11 -15.57
C GLY A 2 3.64 -36.78 -14.25
N PRO A 3 3.77 -35.49 -13.84
CA PRO A 3 3.30 -34.25 -14.47
C PRO A 3 4.43 -33.25 -14.80
N ASP A 4 4.30 -32.51 -15.89
CA ASP A 4 5.04 -31.26 -16.12
C ASP A 4 4.26 -30.11 -15.48
N ILE A 5 4.58 -29.82 -14.21
CA ILE A 5 4.12 -28.59 -13.56
C ILE A 5 5.09 -27.48 -13.95
N GLY A 6 4.84 -26.90 -15.12
CA GLY A 6 5.50 -25.69 -15.57
C GLY A 6 5.26 -24.60 -14.53
N ARG A 7 6.36 -24.16 -13.90
CA ARG A 7 6.46 -22.95 -13.09
C ARG A 7 6.23 -21.76 -14.02
N VAL A 8 4.97 -21.54 -14.41
CA VAL A 8 4.57 -20.35 -15.16
C VAL A 8 4.63 -19.18 -14.18
N ASP A 9 5.76 -18.50 -14.27
CA ASP A 9 5.89 -17.06 -14.17
C ASP A 9 4.89 -16.33 -13.24
N VAL A 10 5.24 -16.29 -11.95
CA VAL A 10 4.72 -15.29 -11.02
C VAL A 10 5.51 -13.97 -11.09
N SER A 11 6.50 -13.88 -11.98
CA SER A 11 7.46 -12.79 -12.07
C SER A 11 6.91 -11.60 -12.87
N GLU A 12 6.07 -11.85 -13.89
CA GLU A 12 5.49 -10.83 -14.76
C GLU A 12 4.44 -9.94 -14.05
N PRO A 13 3.42 -10.48 -13.34
CA PRO A 13 2.44 -9.64 -12.63
C PRO A 13 3.08 -8.86 -11.48
N ALA A 14 3.99 -9.49 -10.75
CA ALA A 14 4.71 -8.87 -9.64
C ALA A 14 5.64 -7.74 -10.12
N SER A 15 6.30 -7.91 -11.28
CA SER A 15 7.17 -6.88 -11.87
C SER A 15 6.37 -5.67 -12.36
N ILE A 16 5.19 -5.88 -12.97
CA ILE A 16 4.29 -4.78 -13.37
C ILE A 16 3.71 -4.07 -12.14
N SER A 17 3.24 -4.82 -11.14
CA SER A 17 2.74 -4.24 -9.89
C SER A 17 3.81 -3.47 -9.12
N SER A 18 5.06 -3.97 -9.12
CA SER A 18 6.21 -3.31 -8.50
C SER A 18 6.57 -2.01 -9.21
N GLY A 19 6.50 -1.96 -10.54
CA GLY A 19 6.74 -0.74 -11.31
C GLY A 19 5.74 0.38 -11.01
N ILE A 20 4.47 0.04 -10.80
CA ILE A 20 3.42 1.00 -10.41
C ILE A 20 3.64 1.46 -8.96
N ALA A 21 3.91 0.54 -8.05
CA ALA A 21 4.20 0.86 -6.65
C ALA A 21 5.42 1.79 -6.52
N ALA A 22 6.50 1.52 -7.24
CA ALA A 22 7.70 2.36 -7.26
C ALA A 22 7.41 3.79 -7.72
N ARG A 23 6.55 3.97 -8.73
CA ARG A 23 6.16 5.31 -9.21
C ARG A 23 5.43 6.11 -8.12
N TYR A 24 4.49 5.49 -7.42
CA TYR A 24 3.77 6.16 -6.32
C TYR A 24 4.67 6.42 -5.12
N ALA A 25 5.54 5.47 -4.76
CA ALA A 25 6.51 5.65 -3.69
C ALA A 25 7.47 6.82 -3.97
N THR A 26 7.99 6.93 -5.19
CA THR A 26 8.83 8.06 -5.61
C THR A 26 8.07 9.38 -5.51
N ALA A 27 6.82 9.44 -5.99
CA ALA A 27 6.02 10.67 -5.90
C ALA A 27 5.78 11.11 -4.44
N VAL A 28 5.46 10.17 -3.54
CA VAL A 28 5.29 10.46 -2.10
C VAL A 28 6.60 10.94 -1.49
N PHE A 29 7.72 10.29 -1.81
CA PHE A 29 9.04 10.67 -1.32
C PHE A 29 9.44 12.07 -1.79
N GLU A 30 9.25 12.39 -3.07
CA GLU A 30 9.53 13.71 -3.64
C GLU A 30 8.66 14.79 -2.97
N LEU A 31 7.35 14.56 -2.80
CA LEU A 31 6.46 15.48 -2.11
C LEU A 31 6.87 15.72 -0.65
N ALA A 32 7.26 14.66 0.07
CA ALA A 32 7.73 14.79 1.45
C ALA A 32 9.09 15.48 1.54
N LYS A 33 9.98 15.25 0.57
CA LYS A 33 11.27 15.92 0.46
C LYS A 33 11.09 17.42 0.24
N ASP A 34 10.23 17.81 -0.70
CA ASP A 34 9.92 19.21 -1.00
C ASP A 34 9.27 19.91 0.20
N ALA A 35 8.44 19.18 0.96
CA ALA A 35 7.87 19.64 2.22
C ALA A 35 8.85 19.64 3.41
N SER A 36 10.10 19.20 3.21
CA SER A 36 11.12 19.02 4.27
C SER A 36 10.65 18.12 5.43
N ASP A 37 9.80 17.13 5.14
CA ASP A 37 9.11 16.30 6.13
C ASP A 37 9.46 14.80 6.04
N LEU A 38 10.66 14.49 5.56
CA LEU A 38 11.14 13.12 5.35
C LEU A 38 11.16 12.29 6.65
N LYS A 39 11.41 12.92 7.80
CA LYS A 39 11.44 12.23 9.10
C LYS A 39 10.05 11.70 9.49
N ASN A 40 9.00 12.49 9.25
CA ASN A 40 7.63 12.03 9.51
C ASN A 40 7.22 10.96 8.50
N LEU A 41 7.66 11.08 7.24
CA LEU A 41 7.42 10.05 6.23
C LEU A 41 8.04 8.71 6.65
N GLU A 42 9.29 8.70 7.11
CA GLU A 42 9.98 7.49 7.59
C GLU A 42 9.18 6.81 8.71
N SER A 43 8.85 7.56 9.77
CA SER A 43 8.04 7.05 10.89
C SER A 43 6.69 6.52 10.41
N ASN A 44 6.02 7.21 9.48
CA ASN A 44 4.72 6.79 8.97
C ASN A 44 4.77 5.50 8.14
N VAL A 45 5.83 5.31 7.36
CA VAL A 45 6.04 4.09 6.58
C VAL A 45 6.36 2.91 7.51
N GLU A 46 7.18 3.13 8.55
CA GLU A 46 7.42 2.13 9.58
C GLU A 46 6.13 1.75 10.33
N ASP A 47 5.36 2.74 10.77
CA ASP A 47 4.09 2.51 11.47
C ASP A 47 3.10 1.75 10.56
N LEU A 48 2.99 2.12 9.29
CA LEU A 48 2.14 1.45 8.31
C LEU A 48 2.57 0.00 8.08
N GLY A 49 3.88 -0.24 7.94
CA GLY A 49 4.44 -1.59 7.86
C GLY A 49 4.09 -2.43 9.09
N ALA A 50 4.30 -1.88 10.29
CA ALA A 50 3.97 -2.56 11.53
C ALA A 50 2.46 -2.86 11.67
N ALA A 51 1.59 -1.94 11.24
CA ALA A 51 0.15 -2.15 11.25
C ALA A 51 -0.27 -3.26 10.27
N LEU A 52 0.35 -3.30 9.08
CA LEU A 52 0.14 -4.36 8.10
C LEU A 52 0.64 -5.70 8.60
N ASP A 53 1.76 -5.76 9.32
CA ASP A 53 2.29 -7.00 9.91
C ASP A 53 1.42 -7.51 11.06
N ALA A 54 0.91 -6.60 11.89
CA ALA A 54 0.12 -6.93 13.07
C ALA A 54 -1.33 -7.36 12.75
N SER A 55 -1.91 -6.95 11.61
CA SER A 55 -3.30 -7.26 11.27
C SER A 55 -3.43 -8.03 9.96
N ALA A 56 -3.86 -9.29 10.07
CA ALA A 56 -4.23 -10.10 8.92
C ALA A 56 -5.46 -9.53 8.21
N GLU A 57 -6.40 -8.98 8.96
CA GLU A 57 -7.63 -8.37 8.44
C GLU A 57 -7.33 -7.14 7.59
N LEU A 58 -6.39 -6.30 8.01
CA LEU A 58 -5.97 -5.14 7.21
C LEU A 58 -5.35 -5.59 5.88
N ARG A 59 -4.51 -6.63 5.91
CA ARG A 59 -3.96 -7.24 4.69
C ARG A 59 -5.06 -7.82 3.81
N ASP A 60 -6.06 -8.46 4.40
CA ASP A 60 -7.19 -9.03 3.67
C ASP A 60 -8.02 -7.94 2.98
N VAL A 61 -8.25 -6.81 3.67
CA VAL A 61 -8.98 -5.66 3.10
C VAL A 61 -8.28 -5.12 1.87
N ILE A 62 -6.94 -4.99 1.88
CA ILE A 62 -6.19 -4.42 0.76
C ILE A 62 -6.03 -5.39 -0.42
N SER A 63 -6.00 -6.70 -0.18
CA SER A 63 -5.77 -7.69 -1.26
C SER A 63 -7.04 -8.35 -1.77
N SER A 64 -8.12 -8.37 -0.98
CA SER A 64 -9.33 -9.12 -1.32
C SER A 64 -10.20 -8.36 -2.33
N PRO A 65 -10.58 -9.00 -3.46
CA PRO A 65 -11.51 -8.42 -4.42
C PRO A 65 -12.97 -8.45 -3.95
N VAL A 66 -13.23 -9.02 -2.77
CA VAL A 66 -14.59 -9.17 -2.21
C VAL A 66 -15.10 -7.87 -1.60
N TYR A 67 -14.20 -7.01 -1.11
CA TYR A 67 -14.58 -5.70 -0.59
C TYR A 67 -14.83 -4.72 -1.73
N SER A 68 -15.87 -3.90 -1.59
CA SER A 68 -16.09 -2.80 -2.53
C SER A 68 -14.97 -1.75 -2.42
N ARG A 69 -14.74 -0.98 -3.48
CA ARG A 69 -13.78 0.13 -3.47
C ARG A 69 -14.11 1.15 -2.38
N ASP A 70 -15.39 1.45 -2.19
CA ASP A 70 -15.85 2.36 -1.14
C ASP A 70 -15.54 1.84 0.27
N ASP A 71 -15.75 0.54 0.51
CA ASP A 71 -15.41 -0.08 1.81
C ASP A 71 -13.90 -0.08 2.05
N GLN A 72 -13.10 -0.40 1.03
CA GLN A 72 -11.64 -0.33 1.10
C GLN A 72 -11.17 1.09 1.41
N ALA A 73 -11.69 2.09 0.71
CA ALA A 73 -11.36 3.50 0.93
C ALA A 73 -11.75 3.97 2.34
N ASN A 74 -12.91 3.56 2.84
CA ASN A 74 -13.36 3.88 4.19
C ASN A 74 -12.44 3.26 5.27
N VAL A 75 -12.08 1.98 5.12
CA VAL A 75 -11.20 1.30 6.07
C VAL A 75 -9.81 1.91 6.05
N ILE A 76 -9.21 2.08 4.87
CA ILE A 76 -7.87 2.65 4.71
C ILE A 76 -7.82 4.07 5.28
N THR A 77 -8.84 4.90 5.01
CA THR A 77 -8.92 6.26 5.56
C THR A 77 -9.10 6.26 7.08
N ALA A 78 -9.90 5.35 7.63
CA ALA A 78 -10.09 5.24 9.08
C ALA A 78 -8.80 4.81 9.80
N VAL A 79 -8.07 3.85 9.21
CA VAL A 79 -6.77 3.40 9.72
C VAL A 79 -5.75 4.53 9.65
N ALA A 80 -5.62 5.20 8.50
CA ALA A 80 -4.70 6.32 8.33
C ALA A 80 -4.95 7.45 9.35
N LYS A 81 -6.22 7.79 9.59
CA LYS A 81 -6.62 8.77 10.62
C LYS A 81 -6.26 8.30 12.03
N LYS A 82 -6.51 7.03 12.36
CA LYS A 82 -6.21 6.47 13.68
C LYS A 82 -4.71 6.46 13.97
N MET A 83 -3.90 6.19 12.95
CA MET A 83 -2.44 6.21 13.01
C MET A 83 -1.86 7.62 12.95
N LYS A 84 -2.68 8.63 12.65
CA LYS A 84 -2.27 10.03 12.45
C LYS A 84 -1.22 10.17 11.34
N LEU A 85 -1.42 9.43 10.25
CA LEU A 85 -0.54 9.54 9.09
C LEU A 85 -0.57 10.96 8.52
N MET A 86 0.57 11.43 8.04
CA MET A 86 0.73 12.72 7.41
C MET A 86 -0.21 12.84 6.20
N PRO A 87 -0.66 14.06 5.85
CA PRO A 87 -1.67 14.25 4.80
C PRO A 87 -1.26 13.65 3.46
N ILE A 88 0.02 13.74 3.09
CA ILE A 88 0.54 13.18 1.84
C ILE A 88 0.28 11.66 1.80
N VAL A 89 0.71 10.92 2.83
CA VAL A 89 0.53 9.46 2.91
C VAL A 89 -0.95 9.09 2.95
N SER A 90 -1.76 9.79 3.75
CA SER A 90 -3.21 9.54 3.84
C SER A 90 -3.92 9.71 2.48
N ASN A 91 -3.59 10.78 1.75
CA ASN A 91 -4.19 11.07 0.45
C ASN A 91 -3.77 10.06 -0.62
N THR A 92 -2.50 9.63 -0.61
CA THR A 92 -2.00 8.62 -1.54
C THR A 92 -2.66 7.26 -1.28
N LEU A 93 -2.82 6.86 -0.02
CA LEU A 93 -3.54 5.64 0.34
C LEU A 93 -5.02 5.68 -0.07
N ALA A 94 -5.69 6.82 0.12
CA ALA A 94 -7.07 7.00 -0.33
C ALA A 94 -7.21 6.94 -1.86
N LEU A 95 -6.27 7.52 -2.61
CA LEU A 95 -6.24 7.45 -4.07
C LEU A 95 -6.04 6.01 -4.59
N MET A 96 -5.25 5.20 -3.89
CA MET A 96 -5.07 3.79 -4.26
C MET A 96 -6.29 2.93 -3.95
N ALA A 97 -7.12 3.36 -2.99
CA ALA A 97 -8.31 2.64 -2.55
C ALA A 97 -9.56 2.97 -3.38
N SER A 98 -9.58 4.13 -4.04
CA SER A 98 -10.69 4.61 -4.88
C SER A 98 -10.77 3.90 -6.23
#